data_AF-A0A7C8BW12-F1
#
_entry.id   AF-A0A7C8BW12-F1
#
_cell.length_a   1.000
_cell.length_b   1.000
_cell.length_c   1.000
_cell.angle_alpha   90.00
_cell.angle_beta   90.00
_cell.angle_gamma   90.00
#
_symmetry.space_group_name_H-M   'P 1'
#
loop_
_entity.id
_entity.type
_entity.pdbx_description
1 polymer ?
#
loop_
_entity_poly.entity_id
_entity_poly.type
_entity_poly.pdbx_seq_one_letter_code
_entity_poly.pdbx_strand_id
1 'polypeptide(L)'
;MDKDLDTGEVKSDPEKCIGCGTCTMSCPYSAPKVAEAMKSVKCNMCAERVAEGKQPICVEACPLRALDFGDIEELRATYGTDAEIAPLPAASESQPNLVITVPVDAKPAGACRSLADFLRRT
;
A
#
# COMPACT_ATOMS: atom_id res chain seq x y z
N MET A 1 7.33 4.10 -14.56
CA MET A 1 6.52 3.51 -13.47
C MET A 1 5.34 2.96 -14.18
N ASP A 2 5.28 1.65 -14.30
CA ASP A 2 4.48 1.00 -15.33
C ASP A 2 3.52 0.07 -14.59
N LYS A 3 2.23 0.17 -14.91
CA LYS A 3 1.20 -0.71 -14.35
C LYS A 3 1.01 -1.89 -15.29
N ASP A 4 1.20 -3.08 -14.74
CA ASP A 4 0.85 -4.34 -15.38
C ASP A 4 -0.69 -4.44 -15.46
N LEU A 5 -1.22 -4.66 -16.67
CA LEU A 5 -2.66 -4.65 -16.88
C LEU A 5 -3.32 -5.96 -16.47
N ASP A 6 -2.56 -7.06 -16.44
CA ASP A 6 -3.08 -8.38 -16.10
C ASP A 6 -3.10 -8.56 -14.58
N THR A 7 -2.03 -8.15 -13.90
CA THR A 7 -1.90 -8.33 -12.44
C THR A 7 -2.28 -7.09 -11.63
N GLY A 8 -2.31 -5.92 -12.26
CA GLY A 8 -2.48 -4.64 -11.57
C GLY A 8 -1.22 -4.15 -10.84
N GLU A 9 -0.12 -4.90 -10.86
CA GLU A 9 1.13 -4.52 -10.21
C GLU A 9 1.72 -3.25 -10.85
N VAL A 10 2.02 -2.24 -10.04
CA VAL A 10 2.83 -1.10 -10.48
C VAL A 10 4.30 -1.45 -10.26
N LYS A 11 5.17 -1.33 -11.27
CA LYS A 11 6.60 -1.63 -11.15
C LYS A 11 7.49 -0.50 -11.66
N SER A 12 8.71 -0.46 -11.13
CA SER A 12 9.78 0.42 -11.62
C SER A 12 10.74 -0.42 -12.45
N ASP A 13 11.01 0.01 -13.67
CA ASP A 13 12.02 -0.61 -14.54
C ASP A 13 13.40 -0.03 -14.19
N PRO A 14 14.33 -0.82 -13.62
CA PRO A 14 15.63 -0.34 -13.19
C PRO A 14 16.53 0.07 -14.36
N GLU A 15 16.32 -0.46 -15.58
CA GLU A 15 17.10 -0.07 -16.76
C GLU A 15 16.70 1.32 -17.24
N LYS A 16 15.40 1.64 -17.22
CA LYS A 16 14.87 2.96 -17.60
C LYS A 16 14.92 4.00 -16.49
N CYS A 17 15.01 3.59 -15.23
CA CYS A 17 14.98 4.51 -14.09
C CYS A 17 16.27 5.34 -14.01
N ILE A 18 16.14 6.67 -14.01
CA ILE A 18 17.27 7.62 -13.89
C ILE A 18 17.45 8.18 -12.47
N GLY A 19 16.67 7.72 -11.49
CA GLY A 19 16.81 8.17 -10.10
C GLY A 19 16.33 9.59 -9.81
N CYS A 20 15.49 10.19 -10.67
CA CYS A 20 15.06 11.59 -10.52
C CYS A 20 14.20 11.89 -9.28
N GLY A 21 13.62 10.87 -8.63
CA GLY A 21 12.83 11.03 -7.41
C GLY A 21 11.41 11.58 -7.61
N THR A 22 10.96 11.87 -8.83
CA THR A 22 9.60 12.36 -9.10
C THR A 22 8.52 11.40 -8.60
N CYS A 23 8.75 10.09 -8.67
CA CYS A 23 7.84 9.08 -8.13
C CYS A 23 7.68 9.16 -6.61
N THR A 24 8.73 9.53 -5.88
CA THR A 24 8.68 9.69 -4.42
C THR A 24 7.85 10.91 -4.03
N MET A 25 7.97 12.01 -4.79
CA MET A 25 7.24 13.26 -4.52
C MET A 25 5.77 13.20 -4.93
N SER A 26 5.45 12.47 -6.00
CA SER A 26 4.09 12.39 -6.54
C SER A 26 3.19 11.36 -5.83
N CYS A 27 3.78 10.36 -5.17
CA CYS A 27 3.00 9.34 -4.48
C CYS A 27 2.47 9.89 -3.14
N PRO A 28 1.14 10.01 -2.95
CA PRO A 28 0.59 10.56 -1.71
C PRO A 28 0.84 9.65 -0.49
N TYR A 29 1.12 8.36 -0.73
CA TYR A 29 1.49 7.39 0.30
C TYR A 29 2.99 7.40 0.63
N SER A 30 3.81 8.20 -0.06
CA SER A 30 5.27 8.19 0.10
C SER A 30 5.91 6.80 -0.03
N ALA A 31 5.31 5.91 -0.84
CA ALA A 31 5.69 4.50 -0.93
C ALA A 31 6.99 4.25 -1.72
N PRO A 32 7.22 4.86 -2.90
CA PRO A 32 8.50 4.74 -3.59
C PRO A 32 9.61 5.45 -2.83
N LYS A 33 10.80 4.87 -2.86
CA LYS A 33 12.05 5.47 -2.40
C LYS A 33 13.08 5.44 -3.52
N VAL A 34 14.07 6.32 -3.47
CA VAL A 34 15.25 6.23 -4.33
C VAL A 34 16.37 5.63 -3.49
N ALA A 35 16.85 4.45 -3.89
CA ALA A 35 17.96 3.79 -3.22
C ALA A 35 19.29 4.48 -3.54
N GLU A 36 20.34 4.15 -2.77
CA GLU A 36 21.70 4.68 -2.97
C GLU A 36 22.23 4.43 -4.38
N ALA A 37 21.81 3.34 -5.02
CA ALA A 37 22.12 3.02 -6.42
C ALA A 37 21.44 3.95 -7.45
N MET A 38 20.80 5.05 -7.03
CA MET A 38 20.06 5.99 -7.87
C MET A 38 18.92 5.32 -8.66
N LYS A 39 18.28 4.32 -8.05
CA LYS A 39 17.14 3.60 -8.63
C LYS A 39 15.95 3.66 -7.69
N SER A 40 14.75 3.83 -8.25
CA SER A 40 13.54 3.78 -7.45
C SER A 40 13.21 2.34 -7.04
N VAL A 41 12.96 2.15 -5.75
CA VAL A 41 12.55 0.90 -5.15
C VAL A 41 11.21 1.10 -4.42
N LYS A 42 10.35 0.10 -4.48
CA LYS A 42 9.05 0.05 -3.79
C LYS A 42 8.60 -1.41 -3.65
N CYS A 43 7.50 -1.64 -2.93
CA CYS A 43 6.82 -2.95 -2.91
C CYS A 43 6.49 -3.42 -4.34
N ASN A 44 6.85 -4.66 -4.68
CA ASN A 44 6.60 -5.32 -5.97
C ASN A 44 5.55 -6.44 -5.85
N MET A 45 4.69 -6.40 -4.83
CA MET A 45 3.67 -7.42 -4.56
C MET A 45 4.23 -8.86 -4.49
N CYS A 46 5.53 -9.01 -4.20
CA CYS A 46 6.24 -10.29 -4.28
C CYS A 46 5.99 -11.04 -5.61
N ALA A 47 5.99 -10.32 -6.74
CA ALA A 47 5.63 -10.85 -8.07
C ALA A 47 6.26 -12.22 -8.40
N GLU A 48 7.53 -12.42 -8.10
CA GLU A 48 8.23 -13.70 -8.30
C GLU A 48 7.61 -14.86 -7.49
N ARG A 49 7.26 -14.61 -6.22
CA ARG A 49 6.59 -15.62 -5.38
C ARG A 49 5.19 -15.92 -5.87
N VAL A 50 4.45 -14.87 -6.25
CA VAL A 50 3.08 -14.99 -6.75
C VAL A 50 3.06 -15.79 -8.06
N ALA A 51 4.04 -15.58 -8.94
CA ALA A 51 4.20 -16.36 -10.17
C ALA A 51 4.47 -17.86 -9.92
N GLU A 52 5.07 -18.21 -8.78
CA GLU A 52 5.24 -19.60 -8.32
C GLU A 52 4.00 -20.16 -7.59
N GLY A 53 2.89 -19.41 -7.53
CA GLY A 53 1.68 -19.79 -6.80
C GLY A 53 1.80 -19.67 -5.28
N LYS A 54 2.83 -18.97 -4.77
CA LYS A 54 3.01 -18.70 -3.34
C LYS A 54 2.40 -17.35 -2.95
N GLN A 55 2.06 -17.21 -1.67
CA GLN A 55 1.61 -15.93 -1.12
C GLN A 55 2.78 -14.94 -0.99
N PRO A 56 2.49 -13.62 -0.99
CA PRO A 56 3.48 -12.61 -0.64
C PRO A 56 4.07 -12.87 0.74
N ILE A 57 5.35 -12.55 0.90
CA ILE A 57 6.06 -12.90 2.14
C ILE A 57 5.48 -12.21 3.38
N CYS A 58 4.94 -11.00 3.24
CA CYS A 58 4.30 -10.27 4.33
C CYS A 58 3.00 -10.93 4.81
N VAL A 59 2.25 -11.56 3.90
CA VAL A 59 1.02 -12.30 4.20
C VAL A 59 1.36 -13.62 4.88
N GLU A 60 2.27 -14.39 4.27
CA GLU A 60 2.69 -15.70 4.80
C GLU A 60 3.35 -15.58 6.18
N ALA A 61 4.15 -14.54 6.40
CA ALA A 61 4.83 -14.32 7.66
C ALA A 61 3.93 -13.73 8.77
N CYS A 62 2.69 -13.34 8.48
CA CYS A 62 1.83 -12.67 9.45
C CYS A 62 1.38 -13.64 10.55
N PRO A 63 1.89 -13.54 11.80
CA PRO A 63 1.56 -14.51 12.84
C PRO A 63 0.10 -14.41 13.30
N LEU A 64 -0.48 -13.21 13.18
CA LEU A 64 -1.86 -12.93 13.57
C LEU A 64 -2.87 -13.20 12.45
N ARG A 65 -2.40 -13.54 11.24
CA ARG A 65 -3.26 -13.71 10.04
C ARG A 65 -4.18 -12.50 9.82
N ALA A 66 -3.59 -11.31 9.95
CA ALA A 66 -4.28 -10.04 9.79
C ALA A 66 -4.18 -9.48 8.37
N LEU A 67 -3.41 -10.13 7.50
CA LEU A 67 -3.18 -9.72 6.12
C LEU A 67 -3.65 -10.85 5.21
N ASP A 68 -4.37 -10.49 4.15
CA ASP A 68 -4.73 -11.38 3.05
C ASP A 68 -4.32 -10.74 1.72
N PHE A 69 -4.21 -11.57 0.69
CA PHE A 69 -3.85 -11.16 -0.67
C PHE A 69 -4.60 -12.00 -1.70
N GLY A 70 -5.11 -11.32 -2.73
CA GLY A 70 -5.93 -11.90 -3.77
C GLY A 70 -6.55 -10.84 -4.65
N ASP A 71 -7.58 -11.25 -5.39
CA ASP A 71 -8.40 -10.37 -6.21
C ASP A 71 -9.11 -9.31 -5.37
N ILE A 72 -9.12 -8.05 -5.83
CA ILE A 72 -9.58 -6.94 -5.00
C ILE A 72 -11.10 -6.95 -4.84
N GLU A 73 -11.85 -7.44 -5.83
CA GLU A 73 -13.29 -7.59 -5.77
C GLU A 73 -13.69 -8.67 -4.75
N GLU A 74 -12.97 -9.80 -4.73
CA GLU A 74 -13.17 -10.87 -3.72
C GLU A 74 -12.86 -10.39 -2.30
N LEU A 75 -11.75 -9.67 -2.12
CA LEU A 75 -11.39 -9.11 -0.82
C LEU A 75 -12.41 -8.07 -0.35
N ARG A 76 -12.93 -7.24 -1.25
CA ARG A 76 -13.98 -6.26 -0.93
C ARG A 76 -15.29 -6.91 -0.54
N ALA A 77 -15.66 -7.99 -1.22
CA ALA A 77 -16.86 -8.76 -0.87
C ALA A 77 -16.75 -9.40 0.53
N THR A 78 -15.54 -9.80 0.93
CA THR A 78 -15.31 -10.49 2.22
C THR A 78 -15.14 -9.52 3.38
N TYR A 79 -14.36 -8.45 3.20
CA TYR A 79 -13.91 -7.56 4.28
C TYR A 79 -14.54 -6.16 4.26
N GLY A 80 -15.32 -5.84 3.23
CA GLY A 80 -15.90 -4.51 3.02
C GLY A 80 -15.05 -3.64 2.09
N THR A 81 -15.44 -2.38 1.93
CA THR A 81 -14.90 -1.51 0.88
C THR A 81 -14.03 -0.36 1.39
N ASP A 82 -13.79 -0.30 2.70
CA ASP A 82 -13.00 0.77 3.30
C ASP A 82 -11.54 0.68 2.84
N ALA A 83 -11.05 1.76 2.24
CA ALA A 83 -9.70 1.87 1.68
C ALA A 83 -8.95 3.13 2.17
N GLU A 84 -9.52 3.82 3.16
CA GLU A 84 -9.01 5.10 3.66
C GLU A 84 -9.21 5.22 5.18
N ILE A 85 -8.12 5.47 5.91
CA ILE A 85 -8.10 5.79 7.35
C ILE A 85 -6.89 6.69 7.62
N ALA A 86 -6.90 7.52 8.65
CA ALA A 86 -5.69 8.26 9.02
C ALA A 86 -4.54 7.29 9.43
N PRO A 87 -3.29 7.50 8.95
CA PRO A 87 -2.78 8.67 8.25
C PRO A 87 -2.77 8.57 6.71
N LEU A 88 -3.45 7.59 6.13
CA LEU A 88 -3.51 7.43 4.68
C LEU A 88 -4.27 8.61 4.02
N PRO A 89 -3.91 8.96 2.78
CA PRO A 89 -4.66 9.92 1.96
C PRO A 89 -6.06 9.37 1.60
N ALA A 90 -6.90 10.24 1.04
CA ALA A 90 -8.24 9.82 0.62
C ALA A 90 -8.15 8.81 -0.55
N ALA A 91 -9.00 7.79 -0.54
CA ALA A 91 -9.02 6.75 -1.56
C ALA A 91 -9.29 7.32 -2.96
N SER A 92 -10.03 8.44 -3.05
CA SER A 92 -10.29 9.14 -4.31
C SER A 92 -9.04 9.67 -5.02
N GLU A 93 -7.93 9.87 -4.30
CA GLU A 93 -6.70 10.43 -4.89
C GLU A 93 -5.99 9.45 -5.84
N SER A 94 -6.07 8.15 -5.57
CA SER A 94 -5.37 7.14 -6.37
C SER A 94 -6.15 5.87 -6.66
N GLN A 95 -7.35 5.73 -6.08
CA GLN A 95 -8.19 4.53 -6.15
C GLN A 95 -7.37 3.27 -5.81
N PRO A 96 -6.82 3.17 -4.58
CA PRO A 96 -5.89 2.12 -4.21
C PRO A 96 -6.58 0.74 -4.19
N ASN A 97 -5.82 -0.29 -4.57
CA ASN A 97 -6.21 -1.69 -4.39
C ASN A 97 -5.81 -2.16 -2.99
N LEU A 98 -6.54 -1.68 -1.99
CA LEU A 98 -6.37 -2.00 -0.58
C LEU A 98 -7.75 -2.05 0.08
N VAL A 99 -7.93 -2.99 1.00
CA VAL A 99 -9.09 -3.05 1.90
C VAL A 99 -8.58 -3.06 3.33
N ILE A 100 -9.25 -2.30 4.20
CA ILE A 100 -8.89 -2.15 5.59
C ILE A 100 -10.13 -2.42 6.43
N THR A 101 -10.10 -3.48 7.23
CA THR A 101 -11.06 -3.65 8.32
C THR A 101 -10.80 -2.56 9.35
N VAL A 102 -11.65 -1.53 9.35
CA VAL A 102 -11.44 -0.31 10.13
C VAL A 102 -11.44 -0.61 11.63
N PRO A 103 -10.33 -0.34 12.36
CA PRO A 103 -10.32 -0.47 13.82
C PRO A 103 -11.33 0.46 14.48
N VAL A 104 -11.86 0.07 15.64
CA VAL A 104 -12.85 0.87 16.40
C VAL A 104 -12.38 2.28 16.73
N ASP A 105 -11.08 2.48 16.92
CA ASP A 105 -10.47 3.78 17.24
C ASP A 105 -9.91 4.52 16.01
N ALA A 106 -10.16 4.01 14.81
CA ALA A 106 -9.65 4.62 13.59
C ALA A 106 -10.28 5.99 13.37
N LYS A 107 -9.49 6.88 12.74
CA LYS A 107 -9.96 8.20 12.34
C LYS A 107 -10.10 8.26 10.82
N PRO A 108 -10.99 9.11 10.30
CA PRO A 108 -11.11 9.30 8.86
C PRO A 108 -9.80 9.84 8.26
N ALA A 109 -9.58 9.56 6.98
CA ALA A 109 -8.44 10.10 6.24
C ALA A 109 -8.37 11.64 6.35
N GLY A 110 -7.15 12.18 6.38
CA GLY A 110 -6.91 13.63 6.57
C GLY A 110 -7.07 14.14 8.01
N ALA A 111 -7.51 13.31 8.97
CA ALA A 111 -7.54 13.72 10.37
C ALA A 111 -6.12 13.91 10.94
N CYS A 112 -5.74 15.16 11.22
CA CYS A 112 -4.52 15.46 11.98
C CYS A 112 -4.67 14.92 13.41
N ARG A 113 -3.69 14.16 13.91
CA ARG A 113 -3.66 13.80 15.34
C ARG A 113 -3.57 15.11 16.14
N SER A 114 -4.67 15.52 16.76
CA SER A 114 -4.63 16.65 17.68
C SER A 114 -3.84 16.24 18.93
N LEU A 115 -3.17 17.20 19.57
CA LEU A 115 -2.50 16.96 20.86
C LEU A 115 -3.50 16.41 21.90
N ALA A 116 -4.77 16.81 21.81
CA ALA A 116 -5.86 16.33 22.65
C ALA A 116 -6.22 14.85 22.43
N ASP A 117 -5.85 14.24 21.31
CA ASP A 117 -6.08 12.81 21.05
C ASP A 117 -4.93 11.91 21.52
N PHE A 118 -3.72 12.48 21.60
CA PHE A 118 -2.57 11.80 22.20
C PHE A 118 -2.72 11.70 23.73
N LEU A 119 -3.26 12.75 24.36
CA LEU A 119 -3.43 12.85 25.81
C LEU A 119 -4.61 12.04 26.37
N ARG A 120 -5.49 11.46 25.53
CA ARG A 120 -6.62 10.60 25.97
C ARG A 120 -6.27 9.12 26.11
N ARG A 121 -5.01 8.73 25.85
CA ARG A 121 -4.52 7.35 25.92
C ARG A 121 -3.61 7.08 27.14
N THR A 122 -3.55 8.01 28.09
CA THR A 122 -2.97 7.87 29.43
C THR A 122 -4.07 7.86 30.47
#